data_AF-A0A382ISV1-F1
#
_entry.id   AF-A0A382ISV1-F1
#
_cell.length_a   1.000
_cell.length_b   1.000
_cell.length_c   1.000
_cell.angle_alpha   90.00
_cell.angle_beta   90.00
_cell.angle_gamma   90.00
#
_symmetry.space_group_name_H-M   'P 1'
#
loop_
_entity.id
_entity.type
_entity.pdbx_description
1 polymer ?
#
loop_
_entity_poly.entity_id
_entity_poly.type
_entity_poly.pdbx_seq_one_letter_code
_entity_poly.pdbx_strand_id
1 'polypeptide(L)'
;MNQFDAITKLMIATMSADGVSDDTEKKFILGILEILNIDEERYEVLRIEADELDSVEELVEWCRASIDAIAKKNKDTSGWNAMSILFMALVAMNNNKIGKNEKHLIMAVAEELNVNVESLKSISA
;
A
#
# COMPACT_ATOMS: atom_id res chain seq x y z
N MET A 1 -11.60 7.94 -7.96
CA MET A 1 -10.30 7.94 -7.25
C MET A 1 -9.20 8.20 -8.26
N ASN A 2 -8.27 9.11 -7.98
CA ASN A 2 -7.08 9.28 -8.83
C ASN A 2 -6.01 8.23 -8.45
N GLN A 3 -4.94 8.10 -9.24
CA GLN A 3 -3.89 7.10 -9.00
C GLN A 3 -3.07 7.37 -7.72
N PHE A 4 -2.97 8.63 -7.31
CA PHE A 4 -2.23 9.02 -6.11
C PHE A 4 -2.99 8.64 -4.85
N ASP A 5 -4.30 8.92 -4.80
CA ASP A 5 -5.21 8.41 -3.77
C ASP A 5 -5.12 6.88 -3.69
N ALA A 6 -5.09 6.20 -4.84
CA ALA A 6 -5.03 4.75 -4.90
C ALA A 6 -3.72 4.21 -4.31
N ILE A 7 -2.57 4.82 -4.63
CA ILE A 7 -1.27 4.43 -4.05
C ILE A 7 -1.22 4.73 -2.55
N THR A 8 -1.68 5.91 -2.12
CA THR A 8 -1.75 6.27 -0.70
C THR A 8 -2.61 5.29 0.09
N LYS A 9 -3.74 4.87 -0.47
CA LYS A 9 -4.61 3.86 0.13
C LYS A 9 -3.88 2.52 0.34
N LEU A 10 -3.14 2.05 -0.68
CA LEU A 10 -2.35 0.82 -0.58
C LEU A 10 -1.23 0.93 0.46
N MET A 11 -0.56 2.09 0.56
CA MET A 11 0.47 2.34 1.58
C MET A 11 -0.11 2.30 2.99
N ILE A 12 -1.24 2.97 3.22
CA ILE A 12 -1.93 2.98 4.52
C ILE A 12 -2.38 1.56 4.88
N ALA A 13 -3.00 0.84 3.94
CA ALA A 13 -3.42 -0.54 4.19
C ALA A 13 -2.25 -1.44 4.58
N THR A 14 -1.07 -1.19 4.01
CA THR A 14 0.16 -1.92 4.35
C THR A 14 0.59 -1.64 5.78
N MET A 15 0.69 -0.37 6.18
CA MET A 15 1.00 0.03 7.56
C MET A 15 -0.01 -0.52 8.59
N SER A 16 -1.29 -0.64 8.21
CA SER A 16 -2.34 -1.14 9.11
C SER A 16 -2.42 -2.68 9.18
N ALA A 17 -1.75 -3.41 8.28
CA ALA A 17 -1.98 -4.85 8.10
C ALA A 17 -1.62 -5.71 9.32
N ASP A 18 -0.59 -5.32 10.08
CA ASP A 18 -0.18 -6.02 11.31
C ASP A 18 -0.95 -5.51 12.56
N GLY A 19 -1.89 -4.57 12.40
CA GLY A 19 -2.68 -4.00 13.49
C GLY A 19 -1.90 -3.07 14.44
N VAL A 20 -0.63 -2.80 14.12
CA VAL A 20 0.25 -1.87 14.82
C VAL A 20 0.86 -0.95 13.78
N SER A 21 0.53 0.34 13.83
CA SER A 21 1.20 1.34 13.01
C SER A 21 2.46 1.84 13.72
N ASP A 22 3.63 1.69 13.10
CA ASP A 22 4.87 2.29 13.61
C ASP A 22 4.96 3.77 13.19
N ASP A 23 5.47 4.62 14.09
CA ASP A 23 5.81 6.02 13.81
C ASP A 23 6.75 6.17 12.60
N THR A 24 7.57 5.16 12.32
CA THR A 24 8.52 5.12 11.20
C THR A 24 7.79 4.94 9.86
N GLU A 25 6.84 4.01 9.76
CA GLU A 25 5.98 3.83 8.59
C GLU A 25 5.14 5.09 8.34
N LYS A 26 4.56 5.66 9.40
CA LYS A 26 3.80 6.91 9.31
C LYS A 26 4.64 8.06 8.76
N LYS A 27 5.87 8.25 9.28
CA LYS A 27 6.80 9.29 8.78
C LYS A 27 7.17 9.07 7.33
N PHE A 28 7.35 7.82 6.91
CA PHE A 28 7.64 7.50 5.52
C PHE A 28 6.48 7.89 4.61
N ILE A 29 5.25 7.51 4.96
CA ILE A 29 4.05 7.87 4.17
C ILE A 29 3.91 9.39 4.07
N LEU A 30 4.00 10.10 5.21
CA LEU A 30 3.91 11.56 5.25
C LEU A 30 4.97 12.24 4.35
N GLY A 31 6.20 11.72 4.33
CA GLY A 31 7.28 12.23 3.47
C GLY A 31 7.03 12.05 1.97
N ILE A 32 6.11 11.17 1.57
CA ILE A 32 5.81 10.86 0.17
C ILE A 32 4.51 11.50 -0.29
N LEU A 33 3.67 12.00 0.63
CA LEU A 33 2.43 12.71 0.29
C LEU A 33 2.68 13.90 -0.63
N GLU A 34 3.75 14.66 -0.40
CA GLU A 34 4.14 15.78 -1.28
C GLU A 34 4.43 15.31 -2.71
N ILE A 35 5.09 14.16 -2.87
CA ILE A 35 5.42 13.57 -4.18
C ILE A 35 4.15 13.10 -4.89
N LEU A 36 3.19 12.57 -4.13
CA LEU A 36 1.91 12.08 -4.64
C LEU A 36 0.88 13.21 -4.79
N ASN A 37 1.21 14.45 -4.41
CA ASN A 37 0.28 15.57 -4.40
C ASN A 37 -1.04 15.24 -3.68
N ILE A 38 -0.91 14.61 -2.51
CA ILE A 38 -1.99 14.31 -1.57
C ILE A 38 -1.84 15.22 -0.37
N ASP A 39 -2.93 15.87 0.04
CA ASP A 39 -2.95 16.67 1.26
C ASP A 39 -3.11 15.80 2.52
N GLU A 40 -2.71 16.36 3.66
CA GLU A 40 -2.76 15.68 4.96
C GLU A 40 -4.19 15.35 5.39
N GLU A 41 -5.17 16.19 5.02
CA GLU A 41 -6.59 15.95 5.31
C GLU A 41 -7.08 14.66 4.63
N ARG A 42 -6.75 14.47 3.36
CA ARG A 42 -7.09 13.27 2.59
C ARG A 42 -6.38 12.04 3.14
N TYR A 43 -5.13 12.18 3.54
CA TYR A 43 -4.38 11.12 4.21
C TYR A 43 -5.05 10.69 5.52
N GLU A 44 -5.43 11.63 6.39
CA GLU A 44 -6.06 11.31 7.67
C GLU A 44 -7.43 10.65 7.50
N VAL A 45 -8.23 11.07 6.50
CA VAL A 45 -9.49 10.36 6.16
C VAL A 45 -9.23 8.90 5.81
N LEU A 46 -8.26 8.63 4.92
CA LEU A 46 -7.92 7.26 4.52
C LEU A 46 -7.34 6.45 5.68
N ARG A 47 -6.58 7.08 6.58
CA ARG A 47 -6.02 6.43 7.76
C ARG A 47 -7.13 5.99 8.73
N ILE A 48 -8.09 6.88 9.00
CA ILE A 48 -9.24 6.56 9.86
C ILE A 48 -10.07 5.43 9.24
N GLU A 49 -10.34 5.47 7.93
CA GLU A 49 -11.03 4.39 7.24
C GLU A 49 -10.31 3.03 7.40
N ALA A 50 -8.97 3.01 7.38
CA ALA A 50 -8.19 1.80 7.55
C ALA A 50 -8.14 1.30 9.01
N ASP A 51 -8.11 2.22 9.97
CA ASP A 51 -8.13 1.90 11.42
C ASP A 51 -9.45 1.24 11.86
N GLU A 52 -10.52 1.38 11.06
CA GLU A 52 -11.83 0.72 11.30
C GLU A 52 -11.91 -0.72 10.77
N LEU A 53 -10.86 -1.24 10.13
CA LEU A 53 -10.82 -2.57 9.52
C LEU A 53 -10.06 -3.56 10.43
N ASP A 54 -10.65 -4.72 10.71
CA ASP A 54 -10.17 -5.66 11.72
C ASP A 54 -9.34 -6.82 11.12
N SER A 55 -9.25 -6.90 9.78
CA SER A 55 -8.57 -8.00 9.10
C SER A 55 -7.86 -7.60 7.81
N VAL A 56 -6.89 -8.43 7.42
CA VAL A 56 -6.17 -8.27 6.15
C VAL A 56 -7.10 -8.43 4.96
N GLU A 57 -8.07 -9.34 5.06
CA GLU A 57 -9.08 -9.58 4.03
C GLU A 57 -9.97 -8.33 3.82
N GLU A 58 -10.34 -7.65 4.89
CA GLU A 58 -11.06 -6.36 4.80
C GLU A 58 -10.20 -5.26 4.18
N LEU A 59 -8.91 -5.21 4.52
CA LEU A 59 -7.95 -4.27 3.90
C LEU A 59 -7.80 -4.53 2.40
N VAL A 60 -7.71 -5.79 1.98
CA VAL A 60 -7.66 -6.19 0.55
C VAL A 60 -8.94 -5.74 -0.15
N GLU A 61 -10.12 -6.02 0.43
CA GLU A 61 -11.40 -5.63 -0.16
C GLU A 61 -11.52 -4.10 -0.29
N TRP A 62 -11.17 -3.38 0.79
CA TRP A 62 -11.14 -1.91 0.80
C TRP A 62 -10.22 -1.35 -0.28
N CYS A 63 -9.12 -2.04 -0.60
CA CYS A 63 -8.18 -1.67 -1.66
C CYS A 63 -8.64 -2.00 -3.09
N ARG A 64 -9.68 -2.84 -3.32
CA ARG A 64 -10.08 -3.26 -4.68
C ARG A 64 -10.28 -2.10 -5.66
N ALA A 65 -11.02 -1.08 -5.24
CA ALA A 65 -11.26 0.09 -6.10
C ALA A 65 -9.96 0.85 -6.46
N SER A 66 -8.95 0.82 -5.59
CA SER A 66 -7.63 1.38 -5.85
C SER A 66 -6.83 0.53 -6.83
N ILE A 67 -6.85 -0.79 -6.65
CA ILE A 67 -6.22 -1.76 -7.55
C ILE A 67 -6.77 -1.61 -8.97
N ASP A 68 -8.10 -1.56 -9.13
CA ASP A 68 -8.76 -1.35 -10.41
C ASP A 68 -8.36 -0.03 -11.07
N ALA A 69 -8.30 1.05 -10.28
CA ALA A 69 -7.89 2.36 -10.77
C ALA A 69 -6.44 2.37 -11.27
N ILE A 70 -5.53 1.74 -10.53
CA ILE A 70 -4.11 1.60 -10.87
C ILE A 70 -3.96 0.74 -12.14
N ALA A 71 -4.57 -0.44 -12.18
CA ALA A 71 -4.51 -1.35 -13.31
C ALA A 71 -5.05 -0.70 -14.60
N LYS A 72 -6.12 0.09 -14.50
CA LYS A 72 -6.66 0.86 -15.64
C LYS A 72 -5.65 1.89 -16.13
N LYS A 73 -5.04 2.66 -15.23
CA LYS A 73 -4.04 3.70 -15.60
C LYS A 73 -2.74 3.13 -16.14
N ASN A 74 -2.36 1.94 -15.70
CA ASN A 74 -1.16 1.26 -16.18
C ASN A 74 -1.25 0.89 -17.68
N LYS A 75 -2.47 0.71 -18.21
CA LYS A 75 -2.68 0.53 -19.65
C LYS A 75 -2.36 1.79 -20.46
N ASP A 76 -2.61 2.96 -19.87
CA ASP A 76 -2.39 4.26 -20.50
C ASP A 76 -0.93 4.73 -20.37
N THR A 77 -0.26 4.35 -19.27
CA THR A 77 1.12 4.76 -18.93
C THR A 77 1.81 3.62 -18.18
N SER A 78 2.95 3.15 -18.69
CA SER A 78 3.66 2.02 -18.10
C SER A 78 4.25 2.36 -16.73
N GLY A 79 4.06 1.48 -15.74
CA GLY A 79 4.86 1.47 -14.51
C GLY A 79 4.08 1.65 -13.21
N TRP A 80 2.80 2.03 -13.28
CA TRP A 80 1.97 2.25 -12.08
C TRP A 80 1.86 1.00 -11.21
N ASN A 81 1.64 -0.16 -11.82
CA ASN A 81 1.54 -1.42 -11.08
C ASN A 81 2.80 -1.69 -10.26
N ALA A 82 3.98 -1.57 -10.87
CA ALA A 82 5.25 -1.80 -10.20
C ALA A 82 5.56 -0.72 -9.14
N MET A 83 5.24 0.55 -9.42
CA MET A 83 5.42 1.64 -8.45
C MET A 83 4.55 1.45 -7.22
N SER A 84 3.29 1.01 -7.37
CA SER A 84 2.40 0.73 -6.24
C SER A 84 3.00 -0.33 -5.31
N ILE A 85 3.49 -1.44 -5.88
CA ILE A 85 4.14 -2.51 -5.10
C ILE A 85 5.43 -2.03 -4.44
N LEU A 86 6.23 -1.22 -5.14
CA LEU A 86 7.44 -0.64 -4.57
C LEU A 86 7.13 0.21 -3.33
N PHE A 87 6.13 1.09 -3.40
CA PHE A 87 5.75 1.92 -2.26
C PHE A 87 5.21 1.10 -1.09
N MET A 88 4.37 0.10 -1.35
CA MET A 88 3.90 -0.82 -0.30
C MET A 88 5.09 -1.52 0.38
N ALA A 89 6.03 -2.07 -0.41
CA ALA A 89 7.20 -2.74 0.14
C ALA A 89 8.09 -1.79 0.96
N LEU A 90 8.27 -0.54 0.52
CA LEU A 90 9.06 0.45 1.26
C LEU A 90 8.41 0.86 2.59
N VAL A 91 7.08 0.96 2.65
CA VAL A 91 6.34 1.15 3.90
C VAL A 91 6.59 -0.03 4.83
N ALA A 92 6.36 -1.25 4.34
CA ALA A 92 6.46 -2.46 5.15
C ALA A 92 7.88 -2.80 5.59
N MET A 93 8.93 -2.31 4.90
CA MET A 93 10.33 -2.58 5.21
C MET A 93 10.85 -1.81 6.44
N ASN A 94 10.04 -1.73 7.48
CA ASN A 94 10.45 -1.17 8.75
C ASN A 94 11.51 -2.07 9.41
N ASN A 95 12.62 -1.46 9.87
CA ASN A 95 13.77 -2.18 10.41
C ASN A 95 14.33 -3.31 9.49
N ASN A 96 14.21 -3.17 8.17
CA ASN A 96 14.60 -4.17 7.16
C ASN A 96 13.85 -5.51 7.24
N LYS A 97 12.68 -5.54 7.88
CA LYS A 97 11.80 -6.70 7.94
C LYS A 97 10.45 -6.33 7.35
N ILE A 98 9.73 -7.33 6.84
CA ILE A 98 8.34 -7.21 6.39
C ILE A 98 7.52 -8.16 7.27
N GLY A 99 6.49 -7.61 7.88
CA GLY A 99 5.51 -8.31 8.71
C GLY A 99 4.74 -9.38 7.93
N LYS A 100 4.11 -10.30 8.66
CA LYS A 100 3.42 -11.43 8.03
C LYS A 100 2.19 -10.95 7.25
N ASN A 101 1.38 -10.06 7.84
CA ASN A 101 0.15 -9.61 7.20
C ASN A 101 0.45 -8.57 6.13
N GLU A 102 1.44 -7.71 6.34
CA GLU A 102 1.95 -6.79 5.32
C GLU A 102 2.39 -7.55 4.07
N LYS A 103 3.19 -8.62 4.25
CA LYS A 103 3.61 -9.49 3.14
C LYS A 103 2.42 -10.14 2.45
N HIS A 104 1.44 -10.62 3.21
CA HIS A 104 0.22 -11.21 2.64
C HIS A 104 -0.52 -10.20 1.76
N LEU A 105 -0.75 -8.99 2.27
CA LEU A 105 -1.39 -7.92 1.53
C LEU A 105 -0.61 -7.54 0.27
N ILE A 106 0.71 -7.35 0.38
CA ILE A 106 1.57 -7.03 -0.77
C ILE A 106 1.49 -8.11 -1.84
N MET A 107 1.51 -9.39 -1.45
CA MET A 107 1.41 -10.50 -2.40
C MET A 107 0.03 -10.56 -3.08
N ALA A 108 -1.05 -10.36 -2.34
CA ALA A 108 -2.40 -10.32 -2.90
C ALA A 108 -2.56 -9.18 -3.91
N VAL A 109 -2.10 -7.98 -3.56
CA VAL A 109 -2.15 -6.81 -4.46
C VAL A 109 -1.25 -7.02 -5.68
N ALA A 110 -0.07 -7.63 -5.52
CA ALA A 110 0.84 -7.91 -6.62
C ALA A 110 0.27 -8.90 -7.63
N GLU A 111 -0.48 -9.91 -7.16
CA GLU A 111 -1.19 -10.86 -8.03
C GLU A 111 -2.23 -10.14 -8.89
N GLU A 112 -3.08 -9.30 -8.28
CA GLU A 112 -4.10 -8.52 -8.99
C GLU A 112 -3.50 -7.50 -9.98
N LEU A 113 -2.37 -6.90 -9.63
CA LEU A 113 -1.64 -5.98 -10.49
C LEU A 113 -0.69 -6.68 -11.48
N ASN A 114 -0.63 -8.02 -11.49
CA ASN A 114 0.26 -8.81 -12.33
C ASN A 114 1.74 -8.34 -12.25
N VAL A 115 2.23 -8.10 -11.03
CA VAL A 115 3.60 -7.69 -10.73
C VAL A 115 4.39 -8.89 -10.19
N ASN A 116 5.55 -9.17 -10.79
CA ASN A 116 6.44 -10.20 -10.25
C ASN A 116 7.13 -9.70 -8.97
N VAL A 117 6.84 -10.35 -7.85
CA VAL A 117 7.38 -10.06 -6.52
C VAL A 117 8.19 -11.21 -5.92
N GLU A 118 8.80 -12.07 -6.75
CA GLU A 118 9.63 -13.18 -6.27
C GLU A 118 10.74 -12.73 -5.31
N SER A 119 11.32 -11.54 -5.53
CA SER A 119 12.33 -10.95 -4.64
C SER A 119 11.84 -10.67 -3.22
N LEU A 120 10.53 -10.44 -3.04
CA LEU A 120 9.94 -10.23 -1.71
C LEU A 120 9.72 -11.55 -0.95
N LYS A 121 9.75 -12.71 -1.63
CA LYS A 121 9.61 -14.00 -0.96
C LYS A 121 10.77 -14.29 -0.02
N SER A 122 11.99 -13.88 -0.37
CA SER A 122 13.20 -14.05 0.45
C SER A 122 13.33 -13.07 1.61
N ILE A 123 12.54 -12.00 1.62
CA ILE A 123 12.48 -11.01 2.70
C ILE A 123 11.33 -11.47 3.61
N SER A 124 11.64 -12.12 4.73
CA SER A 124 10.64 -12.49 5.75
C SER A 124 11.26 -12.48 7.14
N ALA A 125 10.40 -12.20 8.13
CA ALA A 125 10.69 -12.00 9.55
C ALA A 125 11.61 -13.04 10.20
#